data_AF-A0A966BEA8-F1
#
_entry.id   AF-A0A966BEA8-F1
#
_cell.length_a   1.000
_cell.length_b   1.000
_cell.length_c   1.000
_cell.angle_alpha   90.00
_cell.angle_beta   90.00
_cell.angle_gamma   90.00
#
_symmetry.space_group_name_H-M   'P 1'
#
loop_
_entity.id
_entity.type
_entity.pdbx_description
1 polymer ?
#
loop_
_entity_poly.entity_id
_entity_poly.type
_entity_poly.pdbx_seq_one_letter_code
_entity_poly.pdbx_strand_id
1 'polypeptide(L)'
;MTNTPSYISLLNAISVTETSAGEIFENWADSVSDKKLQKTLRLIEMREKEHGIAFAKRMLELGYEVRASGSDPLEDLRKIASSNRSELSKLKALKYNKAAISPDIFDGMFSDKTIDPVTGGLLGRYIAEERDTGRLLRSECQRLQDKEKKAKERLKTRAVK
;
A
#
# COMPACT_ATOMS: atom_id res chain seq x y z
N MET A 1 33.68 18.24 -1.69
CA MET A 1 32.88 17.01 -1.80
C MET A 1 31.46 17.35 -1.39
N THR A 2 30.48 17.20 -2.26
CA THR A 2 29.07 17.37 -1.88
C THR A 2 28.65 16.10 -1.14
N ASN A 3 28.41 16.20 0.16
CA ASN A 3 27.87 15.07 0.92
C ASN A 3 26.49 14.71 0.36
N THR A 4 26.27 13.44 0.06
CA THR A 4 24.95 12.94 -0.36
C THR A 4 23.90 13.30 0.69
N PRO A 5 22.78 13.95 0.31
CA PRO A 5 21.71 14.25 1.26
C PRO A 5 21.20 12.97 1.93
N SER A 6 20.94 13.01 3.23
CA SER A 6 20.55 11.83 4.03
C SER A 6 19.25 11.18 3.56
N TYR A 7 18.35 11.96 2.95
CA TYR A 7 17.06 11.48 2.45
C TYR A 7 17.15 10.72 1.11
N ILE A 8 18.28 10.72 0.39
CA ILE A 8 18.40 10.01 -0.90
C ILE A 8 18.12 8.50 -0.76
N SER A 9 18.64 7.86 0.29
CA SER A 9 18.38 6.44 0.54
C SER A 9 16.89 6.16 0.81
N LEU A 10 16.20 7.10 1.49
CA LEU A 10 14.77 7.01 1.74
C LEU A 10 13.98 7.09 0.42
N LEU A 11 14.25 8.09 -0.42
CA LEU A 11 13.55 8.27 -1.70
C LEU A 11 13.75 7.06 -2.63
N ASN A 12 14.97 6.50 -2.65
CA ASN A 12 15.27 5.28 -3.40
C ASN A 12 14.44 4.09 -2.90
N ALA A 13 14.41 3.88 -1.58
CA ALA A 13 13.66 2.77 -0.98
C ALA A 13 12.16 2.88 -1.27
N ILE A 14 11.59 4.09 -1.18
CA ILE A 14 10.19 4.34 -1.53
C ILE A 14 9.97 4.01 -3.01
N SER A 15 10.74 4.61 -3.93
CA SER A 15 10.54 4.38 -5.37
C SER A 15 10.55 2.90 -5.77
N VAL A 16 11.50 2.11 -5.23
CA VAL A 16 11.58 0.67 -5.49
C VAL A 16 10.37 -0.08 -4.91
N THR A 17 10.02 0.22 -3.65
CA THR A 17 8.94 -0.48 -2.95
C THR A 17 7.59 -0.20 -3.62
N GLU A 18 7.30 1.06 -3.90
CA GLU A 18 6.03 1.52 -4.49
C GLU A 18 5.83 0.99 -5.91
N THR A 19 6.89 0.94 -6.72
CA THR A 19 6.83 0.33 -8.06
C THR A 19 6.40 -1.14 -7.98
N SER A 20 7.01 -1.90 -7.06
CA SER A 20 6.68 -3.30 -6.81
C SER A 20 5.27 -3.48 -6.23
N ALA A 21 4.86 -2.60 -5.31
CA ALA A 21 3.51 -2.60 -4.73
C ALA A 21 2.44 -2.37 -5.80
N GLY A 22 2.66 -1.43 -6.72
CA GLY A 22 1.77 -1.15 -7.85
C GLY A 22 1.50 -2.39 -8.70
N GLU A 23 2.53 -3.16 -9.05
CA GLU A 23 2.37 -4.42 -9.77
C GLU A 23 1.59 -5.47 -8.97
N ILE A 24 1.82 -5.56 -7.66
CA ILE A 24 1.12 -6.54 -6.81
C ILE A 24 -0.37 -6.19 -6.72
N PHE A 25 -0.71 -4.91 -6.51
CA PHE A 25 -2.10 -4.47 -6.44
C PHE A 25 -2.81 -4.53 -7.79
N GLU A 26 -2.10 -4.30 -8.90
CA GLU A 26 -2.62 -4.51 -10.24
C GLU A 26 -3.08 -5.96 -10.42
N ASN A 27 -2.17 -6.90 -10.21
CA ASN A 27 -2.45 -8.33 -10.34
C ASN A 27 -3.56 -8.80 -9.40
N TRP A 28 -3.63 -8.23 -8.19
CA TRP A 28 -4.73 -8.52 -7.28
C TRP A 28 -6.06 -7.95 -7.80
N ALA A 29 -6.07 -6.72 -8.29
CA ALA A 29 -7.25 -6.10 -8.88
C ALA A 29 -7.75 -6.87 -10.11
N ASP A 30 -6.86 -7.45 -10.92
CA ASP A 30 -7.21 -8.27 -12.09
C ASP A 30 -7.88 -9.59 -11.74
N SER A 31 -7.53 -10.18 -10.59
CA SER A 31 -8.02 -11.50 -10.18
C SER A 31 -9.28 -11.48 -9.29
N VAL A 32 -9.62 -10.33 -8.69
CA VAL A 32 -10.74 -10.26 -7.73
C VAL A 32 -12.11 -10.18 -8.42
N SER A 33 -13.06 -10.97 -7.90
CA SER A 33 -14.45 -10.99 -8.41
C SER A 33 -15.36 -9.92 -7.77
N ASP A 34 -15.10 -9.51 -6.52
CA ASP A 34 -15.91 -8.47 -5.86
C ASP A 34 -15.61 -7.10 -6.45
N LYS A 35 -16.55 -6.55 -7.22
CA LYS A 35 -16.36 -5.31 -8.00
C LYS A 35 -16.07 -4.07 -7.15
N LYS A 36 -16.51 -4.03 -5.89
CA LYS A 36 -16.21 -2.90 -5.01
C LYS A 36 -14.77 -2.97 -4.49
N LEU A 37 -14.32 -4.17 -4.13
CA LEU A 37 -12.92 -4.38 -3.79
C LEU A 37 -12.02 -4.14 -5.01
N GLN A 38 -12.40 -4.62 -6.19
CA GLN A 38 -11.68 -4.37 -7.45
C GLN A 38 -11.42 -2.89 -7.69
N LYS A 39 -12.45 -2.05 -7.58
CA LYS A 39 -12.31 -0.59 -7.74
C LYS A 39 -11.38 0.02 -6.71
N THR A 40 -11.44 -0.46 -5.47
CA THR A 40 -10.55 0.01 -4.40
C THR A 40 -9.09 -0.35 -4.68
N LEU A 41 -8.83 -1.59 -5.09
CA LEU A 41 -7.48 -2.06 -5.43
C LEU A 41 -6.92 -1.32 -6.65
N ARG A 42 -7.74 -0.99 -7.65
CA ARG A 42 -7.30 -0.15 -8.79
C ARG A 42 -6.89 1.26 -8.36
N LEU A 43 -7.65 1.89 -7.47
CA LEU A 43 -7.26 3.21 -6.94
C LEU A 43 -5.91 3.13 -6.22
N ILE A 44 -5.72 2.09 -5.40
CA ILE A 44 -4.47 1.87 -4.66
C ILE A 44 -3.33 1.63 -5.66
N GLU A 45 -3.48 0.70 -6.59
CA GLU A 45 -2.50 0.42 -7.65
C GLU A 45 -2.04 1.68 -8.39
N MET A 46 -2.97 2.55 -8.79
CA MET A 46 -2.62 3.83 -9.43
C MET A 46 -1.78 4.72 -8.52
N ARG A 47 -2.08 4.77 -7.20
CA ARG A 47 -1.27 5.54 -6.23
C ARG A 47 0.14 5.01 -6.12
N GLU A 48 0.31 3.70 -5.91
CA GLU A 48 1.66 3.12 -5.75
C GLU A 48 2.50 3.33 -7.03
N LYS A 49 1.90 3.18 -8.22
CA LYS A 49 2.58 3.47 -9.50
C LYS A 49 2.97 4.94 -9.63
N GLU A 50 2.05 5.85 -9.28
CA GLU A 50 2.33 7.28 -9.25
C GLU A 50 3.45 7.62 -8.27
N HIS A 51 3.47 7.00 -7.09
CA HIS A 51 4.54 7.19 -6.10
C HIS A 51 5.87 6.68 -6.63
N GLY A 52 5.93 5.44 -7.12
CA GLY A 52 7.13 4.85 -7.69
C GLY A 52 7.80 5.77 -8.72
N ILE A 53 7.00 6.27 -9.67
CA ILE A 53 7.43 7.20 -10.71
C ILE A 53 7.80 8.58 -10.14
N ALA A 54 7.00 9.15 -9.23
CA ALA A 54 7.24 10.47 -8.69
C ALA A 54 8.55 10.53 -7.87
N PHE A 55 8.83 9.51 -7.07
CA PHE A 55 10.09 9.41 -6.32
C PHE A 55 11.28 9.12 -7.24
N ALA A 56 11.12 8.29 -8.28
CA ALA A 56 12.16 8.10 -9.29
C ALA A 56 12.51 9.40 -10.01
N LYS A 57 11.48 10.15 -10.43
CA LYS A 57 11.64 11.48 -11.03
C LYS A 57 12.37 12.42 -10.06
N ARG A 58 11.98 12.45 -8.78
CA ARG A 58 12.60 13.33 -7.80
C ARG A 58 14.08 13.01 -7.58
N MET A 59 14.45 11.72 -7.59
CA MET A 59 15.84 11.29 -7.55
C MET A 59 16.64 11.88 -8.72
N LEU A 60 16.12 11.80 -9.95
CA LEU A 60 16.77 12.37 -11.14
C LEU A 60 16.95 13.89 -11.04
N GLU A 61 15.93 14.61 -10.56
CA GLU A 61 16.00 16.06 -10.34
C GLU A 61 17.10 16.46 -9.33
N LEU A 62 17.45 15.56 -8.41
CA LEU A 62 18.52 15.72 -7.42
C LEU A 62 19.89 15.23 -7.92
N GLY A 63 19.97 14.70 -9.15
CA GLY A 63 21.20 14.16 -9.72
C GLY A 63 21.52 12.72 -9.31
N TYR A 64 20.52 11.95 -8.87
CA TYR A 64 20.65 10.55 -8.46
C TYR A 64 19.73 9.65 -9.31
N GLU A 65 20.11 8.38 -9.45
CA GLU A 65 19.29 7.36 -10.10
C GLU A 65 18.75 6.37 -9.07
N VAL A 66 17.56 5.82 -9.34
CA VAL A 66 17.00 4.72 -8.56
C VAL A 66 17.85 3.47 -8.77
N ARG A 67 18.20 2.81 -7.68
CA ARG A 67 18.93 1.55 -7.64
C ARG A 67 18.06 0.49 -7.01
N ALA A 68 17.84 -0.60 -7.74
CA ALA A 68 17.15 -1.77 -7.23
C ALA A 68 17.84 -2.31 -5.98
N SER A 69 17.05 -2.74 -4.99
CA SER A 69 17.55 -3.55 -3.89
C SER A 69 17.75 -4.99 -4.34
N GLY A 70 18.76 -5.67 -3.80
CA GLY A 70 18.94 -7.12 -4.03
C GLY A 70 17.92 -8.01 -3.32
N SER A 71 17.02 -7.43 -2.50
CA SER A 71 15.96 -8.11 -1.77
C SER A 71 14.58 -7.57 -2.16
N ASP A 72 13.55 -8.42 -2.19
CA ASP A 72 12.15 -8.02 -2.38
C ASP A 72 11.51 -7.67 -1.01
N PRO A 73 11.32 -6.38 -0.67
CA PRO A 73 10.71 -6.00 0.61
C PRO A 73 9.24 -6.38 0.72
N LEU A 74 8.59 -6.77 -0.38
CA LEU A 74 7.15 -7.04 -0.46
C LEU A 74 6.82 -8.52 -0.70
N GLU A 75 7.77 -9.42 -0.44
CA GLU A 75 7.59 -10.86 -0.69
C GLU A 75 6.33 -11.41 -0.02
N ASP A 76 6.06 -11.04 1.24
CA ASP A 76 4.87 -11.48 1.98
C ASP A 76 3.57 -10.93 1.38
N LEU A 77 3.56 -9.65 1.00
CA LEU A 77 2.41 -9.03 0.34
C LEU A 77 2.11 -9.74 -0.98
N ARG A 78 3.14 -9.97 -1.80
CA ARG A 78 3.05 -10.68 -3.08
C ARG A 78 2.48 -12.09 -2.90
N LYS A 79 3.00 -12.85 -1.94
CA LYS A 79 2.50 -14.21 -1.62
C LYS A 79 1.04 -14.19 -1.19
N ILE A 80 0.63 -13.24 -0.36
CA ILE A 80 -0.75 -13.16 0.11
C ILE A 80 -1.71 -12.75 -1.02
N ALA A 81 -1.36 -11.70 -1.77
CA ALA A 81 -2.18 -11.16 -2.86
C ALA A 81 -2.45 -12.21 -3.95
N SER A 82 -1.41 -12.96 -4.33
CA SER A 82 -1.48 -14.03 -5.34
C SER A 82 -2.06 -15.35 -4.85
N SER A 83 -2.31 -15.52 -3.54
CA SER A 83 -2.84 -16.76 -2.99
C SER A 83 -4.30 -17.03 -3.38
N ASN A 84 -4.71 -18.29 -3.26
CA ASN A 84 -6.10 -18.74 -3.45
C ASN A 84 -7.02 -18.46 -2.24
N ARG A 85 -6.55 -17.69 -1.24
CA ARG A 85 -7.33 -17.32 -0.06
C ARG A 85 -8.55 -16.48 -0.47
N SER A 86 -9.62 -16.54 0.33
CA SER A 86 -10.71 -15.58 0.17
C SER A 86 -10.19 -14.15 0.37
N GLU A 87 -10.81 -13.18 -0.27
CA GLU A 87 -10.41 -11.77 -0.20
C GLU A 87 -10.41 -11.24 1.24
N LEU A 88 -11.41 -11.63 2.05
CA LEU A 88 -11.43 -11.33 3.48
C LEU A 88 -10.23 -11.95 4.22
N SER A 89 -9.85 -13.17 3.87
CA SER A 89 -8.70 -13.86 4.46
C SER A 89 -7.37 -13.22 4.07
N LYS A 90 -7.25 -12.71 2.84
CA LYS A 90 -6.09 -11.93 2.40
C LYS A 90 -5.96 -10.63 3.20
N LEU A 91 -7.04 -9.85 3.30
CA LEU A 91 -7.04 -8.59 4.05
C LEU A 91 -6.73 -8.80 5.55
N LYS A 92 -7.23 -9.89 6.15
CA LYS A 92 -6.88 -10.28 7.53
C LYS A 92 -5.43 -10.72 7.68
N ALA A 93 -4.88 -11.45 6.73
CA ALA A 93 -3.47 -11.85 6.74
C ALA A 93 -2.55 -10.62 6.67
N LEU A 94 -2.96 -9.60 5.93
CA LEU A 94 -2.31 -8.28 5.86
C LEU A 94 -2.66 -7.36 7.05
N LYS A 95 -3.36 -7.89 8.07
CA LYS A 95 -3.72 -7.19 9.31
C LYS A 95 -4.66 -5.97 9.14
N TYR A 96 -5.38 -5.85 8.02
CA TYR A 96 -6.38 -4.80 7.81
C TYR A 96 -7.69 -5.01 8.61
N ASN A 97 -7.76 -6.03 9.46
CA ASN A 97 -8.82 -6.19 10.45
C ASN A 97 -8.48 -5.60 11.82
N LYS A 98 -7.29 -5.01 11.96
CA LYS A 98 -6.82 -4.37 13.20
C LYS A 98 -6.83 -2.85 13.03
N ALA A 99 -6.84 -2.15 14.16
CA ALA A 99 -6.56 -0.72 14.17
C ALA A 99 -5.15 -0.45 13.61
N ALA A 100 -4.94 0.78 13.11
CA ALA A 100 -3.60 1.20 12.70
C ALA A 100 -2.61 1.05 13.86
N ILE A 101 -1.39 0.63 13.55
CA ILE A 101 -0.33 0.43 14.53
C ILE A 101 0.21 1.80 14.97
N SER A 102 0.54 1.93 16.24
CA SER A 102 1.28 3.07 16.81
C SER A 102 2.63 2.57 17.34
N PRO A 103 3.75 3.28 17.11
CA PRO A 103 3.85 4.54 16.36
C PRO A 103 3.57 4.34 14.86
N ASP A 104 3.23 5.43 14.18
CA ASP A 104 3.02 5.40 12.73
C ASP A 104 4.39 5.20 12.05
N ILE A 105 4.44 4.33 11.05
CA ILE A 105 5.67 4.02 10.31
C ILE A 105 6.25 5.27 9.63
N PHE A 106 5.43 6.30 9.41
CA PHE A 106 5.81 7.56 8.78
C PHE A 106 6.33 8.63 9.75
N ASP A 107 6.23 8.43 11.07
CA ASP A 107 6.54 9.46 12.08
C ASP A 107 7.99 10.00 11.97
N GLY A 108 8.91 9.16 11.49
CA GLY A 108 10.32 9.51 11.32
C GLY A 108 10.68 10.24 10.02
N MET A 109 9.80 10.31 9.02
CA MET A 109 10.18 10.72 7.65
C MET A 109 10.56 12.21 7.52
N PHE A 110 10.16 13.05 8.48
CA PHE A 110 10.55 14.47 8.56
C PHE A 110 11.58 14.76 9.66
N SER A 111 12.28 13.74 10.15
CA SER A 111 13.34 13.92 11.15
C SER A 111 14.53 14.69 10.57
N ASP A 112 14.82 14.49 9.29
CA ASP A 112 15.83 15.24 8.55
C ASP A 112 15.34 16.67 8.27
N LYS A 113 16.04 17.67 8.84
CA LYS A 113 15.69 19.10 8.71
C LYS A 113 16.32 19.76 7.47
N THR A 114 17.05 19.00 6.66
CA THR A 114 17.65 19.46 5.41
C THR A 114 16.82 19.15 4.17
N ILE A 115 15.67 18.48 4.35
CA ILE A 115 14.71 18.19 3.27
C ILE A 115 14.27 19.51 2.61
N ASP A 116 14.48 19.60 1.30
CA ASP A 116 14.05 20.75 0.53
C ASP A 116 12.51 20.79 0.36
N PRO A 117 11.91 21.96 0.08
CA PRO A 117 10.45 22.09 0.00
C PRO A 117 9.77 21.18 -1.03
N VAL A 118 10.42 20.87 -2.16
CA VAL A 118 9.85 20.00 -3.20
C VAL A 118 9.81 18.56 -2.71
N THR A 119 10.91 18.08 -2.14
CA THR A 119 10.98 16.73 -1.54
C THR A 119 10.01 16.61 -0.36
N GLY A 120 9.91 17.65 0.48
CA GLY A 120 8.99 17.67 1.61
C GLY A 120 7.51 17.63 1.18
N GLY A 121 7.15 18.35 0.11
CA GLY A 121 5.81 18.31 -0.46
C GLY A 121 5.45 16.91 -1.01
N LEU A 122 6.40 16.26 -1.70
CA LEU A 122 6.21 14.91 -2.22
C LEU A 122 6.02 13.88 -1.09
N LEU A 123 6.89 13.91 -0.07
CA LEU A 123 6.76 13.04 1.12
C LEU A 123 5.44 13.27 1.86
N GLY A 124 5.00 14.53 1.99
CA GLY A 124 3.73 14.87 2.64
C GLY A 124 2.53 14.27 1.92
N ARG A 125 2.49 14.38 0.58
CA ARG A 125 1.45 13.75 -0.25
C ARG A 125 1.47 12.23 -0.08
N TYR A 126 2.65 11.61 -0.25
CA TYR A 126 2.86 10.18 -0.10
C TYR A 126 2.29 9.66 1.22
N ILE A 127 2.71 10.23 2.35
CA ILE A 127 2.28 9.82 3.69
C ILE A 127 0.76 9.95 3.86
N ALA A 128 0.15 11.02 3.33
CA ALA A 128 -1.28 11.22 3.43
C ALA A 128 -2.07 10.16 2.63
N GLU A 129 -1.59 9.83 1.44
CA GLU A 129 -2.17 8.80 0.56
C GLU A 129 -1.98 7.40 1.14
N GLU A 130 -0.82 7.07 1.71
CA GLU A 130 -0.57 5.78 2.38
C GLU A 130 -1.51 5.52 3.56
N ARG A 131 -1.68 6.54 4.40
CA ARG A 131 -2.64 6.48 5.52
C ARG A 131 -4.06 6.27 5.01
N ASP A 132 -4.39 6.86 3.86
CA ASP A 132 -5.69 6.70 3.21
C ASP A 132 -5.89 5.30 2.62
N THR A 133 -4.89 4.77 1.91
CA THR A 133 -4.85 3.38 1.44
C THR A 133 -5.11 2.40 2.58
N GLY A 134 -4.45 2.59 3.72
CA GLY A 134 -4.71 1.80 4.92
C GLY A 134 -6.17 1.91 5.41
N ARG A 135 -6.79 3.09 5.37
CA ARG A 135 -8.21 3.27 5.74
C ARG A 135 -9.16 2.58 4.76
N LEU A 136 -8.89 2.68 3.46
CA LEU A 136 -9.68 2.03 2.40
C LEU A 136 -9.68 0.51 2.56
N LEU A 137 -8.50 -0.10 2.75
CA LEU A 137 -8.38 -1.54 2.92
C LEU A 137 -9.03 -2.04 4.21
N ARG A 138 -8.94 -1.28 5.32
CA ARG A 138 -9.67 -1.58 6.56
C ARG A 138 -11.19 -1.51 6.35
N SER A 139 -11.67 -0.51 5.63
CA SER A 139 -13.10 -0.36 5.30
C SER A 139 -13.62 -1.54 4.48
N GLU A 140 -12.86 -1.95 3.46
CA GLU A 140 -13.21 -3.12 2.64
C GLU A 140 -13.14 -4.43 3.42
N CYS A 141 -12.18 -4.58 4.34
CA CYS A 141 -12.10 -5.73 5.23
C CYS A 141 -13.35 -5.83 6.11
N GLN A 142 -13.79 -4.73 6.72
CA GLN A 142 -15.01 -4.67 7.52
C GLN A 142 -16.24 -4.99 6.68
N ARG A 143 -16.35 -4.39 5.48
CA ARG A 143 -17.48 -4.63 4.56
C ARG A 143 -17.60 -6.10 4.17
N LEU A 144 -16.49 -6.75 3.83
CA LEU A 144 -16.48 -8.16 3.45
C LEU A 144 -16.84 -9.06 4.64
N GLN A 145 -16.38 -8.72 5.85
CA GLN A 145 -16.76 -9.42 7.07
C GLN A 145 -18.27 -9.34 7.33
N ASP A 146 -18.88 -8.17 7.16
CA ASP A 146 -20.32 -7.99 7.33
C ASP A 146 -21.13 -8.72 6.25
N LYS A 147 -20.62 -8.74 5.01
CA LYS A 147 -21.22 -9.50 3.90
C LYS A 147 -21.25 -11.00 4.21
N GLU A 148 -20.15 -11.57 4.71
CA GLU A 148 -20.09 -12.98 5.10
C GLU A 148 -21.01 -13.29 6.29
N LYS A 149 -21.06 -12.41 7.30
CA LYS A 149 -21.95 -12.58 8.46
C LYS A 149 -23.42 -12.64 8.03
N LYS A 150 -23.86 -11.68 7.20
CA LYS A 150 -25.22 -11.65 6.66
C LYS A 150 -25.56 -12.87 5.82
N ALA A 151 -24.61 -13.38 5.04
CA ALA A 151 -24.81 -14.61 4.26
C ALA A 151 -25.03 -15.83 5.17
N LYS A 152 -24.23 -15.96 6.24
CA LYS A 152 -24.38 -17.04 7.23
C LYS A 152 -25.72 -16.98 7.96
N GLU A 153 -26.16 -15.79 8.37
CA GLU A 153 -27.47 -15.59 9.02
C GLU A 153 -28.62 -16.00 8.09
N ARG A 154 -28.59 -15.59 6.81
CA ARG A 154 -29.61 -15.99 5.82
C ARG A 154 -29.69 -17.49 5.60
N LEU A 155 -28.55 -18.18 5.60
CA LEU A 155 -28.50 -19.65 5.48
C LEU A 155 -29.11 -20.33 6.70
N LYS A 156 -28.81 -19.84 7.91
CA LYS A 156 -29.41 -20.36 9.15
C LYS A 156 -30.93 -20.20 9.16
N THR A 157 -31.45 -19.03 8.78
CA THR A 157 -32.90 -18.79 8.72
C THR A 157 -33.61 -19.70 7.70
N ARG A 158 -32.95 -20.03 6.59
CA ARG A 158 -33.51 -20.95 5.57
C ARG A 158 -33.49 -22.41 6.01
N ALA A 159 -32.53 -22.83 6.83
CA ALA A 159 -32.43 -24.20 7.33
C ALA A 159 -33.44 -24.52 8.46
N VAL A 160 -34.06 -23.49 9.04
CA VAL A 160 -35.05 -23.61 10.13
C VAL A 160 -36.50 -23.53 9.59
N LYS A 161 -36.68 -23.22 8.30
CA LYS A 161 -37.97 -23.28 7.59
C LYS A 161 -38.06 -24.53 6.75
#